data_AF-A0A6J7W2A6-F1
#
_entry.id   AF-A0A6J7W2A6-F1
#
_cell.length_a   1.000
_cell.length_b   1.000
_cell.length_c   1.000
_cell.angle_alpha   90.00
_cell.angle_beta   90.00
_cell.angle_gamma   90.00
#
_symmetry.space_group_name_H-M   'P 1'
#
loop_
_entity.id
_entity.type
_entity.pdbx_description
1 polymer ?
#
loop_
_entity_poly.entity_id
_entity_poly.type
_entity_poly.pdbx_seq_one_letter_code
_entity_poly.pdbx_strand_id
1 'polypeptide(L)'
;MRDWFTQHPIYDAEGQPIVVPDWKFPGRGKVEKQLTRAKTVIAQSEKLLGVLPLRGTQAAWSTKLEDRRGDIERALEYVELYGLYTECEAIYSVNNLLAINERLSEEDRKAFCLDPRVVHWPTYISTIHLPSIVLHSRVKTTPGKSTLDRSERLRKQVLDPSRHVAAFDLENTLISSNVVESFSWLATRRLNSPERVRYVLRTLREAPNLLSMDRKDRSDFLRYFYRRYEDAPVQQIEEDSQELLAQLIMTKSFPAGLRRVREHRALGHRTILITGAMSFAVEGLRPLFDEIVAAEMTVRPDGTYSGELAQVPPTGETRAQVLADYCAREGLRLEESIAYADSSSDLPMLEAVGFPVAVNPETRLATIARKRGWLVENWEKASGGPRPRLPLGPMMSEREQKRFSERNKRSSYRSGL
;
A
#
# COMPACT_ATOMS: atom_id res chain seq x y z
N MET A 1 15.02 -27.58 -34.96
CA MET A 1 14.26 -27.35 -33.71
C MET A 1 12.99 -26.53 -33.97
N ARG A 2 13.09 -25.32 -34.58
CA ARG A 2 11.91 -24.51 -34.95
C ARG A 2 10.86 -25.29 -35.71
N ASP A 3 11.24 -25.94 -36.82
CA ASP A 3 10.31 -26.68 -37.67
C ASP A 3 9.58 -27.81 -36.92
N TRP A 4 10.28 -28.47 -35.98
CA TRP A 4 9.70 -29.52 -35.16
C TRP A 4 8.58 -28.99 -34.26
N PHE A 5 8.81 -27.88 -33.54
CA PHE A 5 7.78 -27.24 -32.69
C PHE A 5 6.68 -26.54 -33.50
N THR A 6 6.95 -26.11 -34.72
CA THR A 6 5.91 -25.63 -35.64
C THR A 6 4.96 -26.77 -36.03
N GLN A 7 5.48 -27.98 -36.24
CA GLN A 7 4.69 -29.18 -36.56
C GLN A 7 4.07 -29.83 -35.31
N HIS A 8 4.69 -29.64 -34.13
CA HIS A 8 4.27 -30.17 -32.84
C HIS A 8 4.09 -29.02 -31.84
N PRO A 9 3.04 -28.18 -32.00
CA PRO A 9 2.86 -27.01 -31.17
C PRO A 9 2.60 -27.40 -29.71
N ILE A 10 3.21 -26.62 -28.81
CA ILE A 10 2.80 -26.60 -27.40
C ILE A 10 1.63 -25.61 -27.29
N TYR A 11 0.64 -25.95 -26.47
CA TYR A 11 -0.53 -25.12 -26.27
C TYR A 11 -0.43 -24.35 -24.95
N ASP A 12 -0.93 -23.11 -24.94
CA ASP A 12 -1.07 -22.30 -23.73
C ASP A 12 -2.25 -22.75 -22.85
N ALA A 13 -2.53 -22.00 -21.78
CA ALA A 13 -3.58 -22.31 -20.82
C ALA A 13 -4.99 -22.20 -21.43
N GLU A 14 -5.12 -21.44 -22.52
CA GLU A 14 -6.35 -21.20 -23.28
C GLU A 14 -6.51 -22.19 -24.45
N GLY A 15 -5.56 -23.13 -24.61
CA GLY A 15 -5.59 -24.15 -25.66
C GLY A 15 -5.18 -23.61 -27.04
N GLN A 16 -4.53 -22.46 -27.11
CA GLN A 16 -4.00 -21.90 -28.36
C GLN A 16 -2.55 -22.35 -28.57
N PRO A 17 -2.14 -22.66 -29.81
CA PRO A 17 -0.76 -23.05 -30.10
C PRO A 17 0.19 -21.86 -29.88
N ILE A 18 1.22 -22.06 -29.09
CA ILE A 18 2.27 -21.08 -28.83
C ILE A 18 3.09 -20.89 -30.11
N VAL A 19 3.14 -19.65 -30.60
CA VAL A 19 3.93 -19.29 -31.78
C VAL A 19 5.41 -19.46 -31.45
N VAL A 20 6.11 -20.31 -32.20
CA VAL A 20 7.56 -20.52 -32.05
C VAL A 20 8.29 -19.22 -32.43
N PRO A 21 8.96 -18.53 -31.49
CA PRO A 21 9.59 -17.26 -31.79
C PRO A 21 10.78 -17.45 -32.73
N ASP A 22 11.00 -16.47 -33.61
CA ASP A 22 12.24 -16.38 -34.36
C ASP A 22 13.30 -15.68 -33.49
N TRP A 23 14.07 -16.49 -32.75
CA TRP A 23 15.11 -15.99 -31.87
C TRP A 23 16.30 -15.51 -32.69
N LYS A 24 16.33 -14.22 -33.00
CA LYS A 24 17.57 -13.54 -33.36
C LYS A 24 18.31 -13.32 -32.05
N PHE A 25 19.46 -13.97 -31.86
CA PHE A 25 20.33 -13.76 -30.70
C PHE A 25 21.19 -12.52 -30.94
N PRO A 26 20.80 -11.31 -30.45
CA PRO A 26 21.71 -10.18 -30.42
C PRO A 26 22.98 -10.54 -29.66
N GLY A 27 24.15 -10.11 -30.14
CA GLY A 27 25.40 -10.30 -29.40
C GLY A 27 25.30 -9.70 -28.00
N ARG A 28 25.95 -10.35 -27.02
CA ARG A 28 25.94 -10.01 -25.58
C ARG A 28 26.02 -8.50 -25.33
N GLY A 29 27.01 -7.83 -25.92
CA GLY A 29 27.22 -6.39 -25.73
C GLY A 29 26.08 -5.49 -26.21
N LYS A 30 25.23 -5.94 -27.15
CA LYS A 30 24.04 -5.20 -27.58
C LYS A 30 22.91 -5.33 -26.57
N VAL A 31 22.70 -6.53 -26.01
CA VAL A 31 21.69 -6.78 -24.96
C VAL A 31 22.06 -6.04 -23.69
N GLU A 32 23.32 -6.15 -23.27
CA GLU A 32 23.83 -5.47 -22.08
C GLU A 32 23.67 -3.95 -22.19
N LYS A 33 24.03 -3.34 -23.34
CA LYS A 33 23.82 -1.90 -23.58
C LYS A 33 22.34 -1.50 -23.52
N GLN A 34 21.43 -2.32 -24.05
CA GLN A 34 20.00 -2.05 -24.02
C GLN A 34 19.45 -2.11 -22.60
N LEU A 35 19.80 -3.16 -21.83
CA LEU A 35 19.37 -3.33 -20.45
C LEU A 35 19.95 -2.24 -19.53
N THR A 36 21.23 -1.89 -19.69
CA THR A 36 21.86 -0.79 -18.94
C THR A 36 21.20 0.55 -19.25
N ARG A 37 20.87 0.83 -20.53
CA ARG A 37 20.13 2.05 -20.89
C ARG A 37 18.73 2.06 -20.28
N ALA A 38 18.02 0.93 -20.30
CA ALA A 38 16.70 0.81 -19.70
C ALA A 38 16.75 1.03 -18.18
N LYS A 39 17.76 0.47 -17.49
CA LYS A 39 18.01 0.69 -16.05
C LYS A 39 18.17 2.18 -15.74
N THR A 40 18.99 2.89 -16.52
CA THR A 40 19.21 4.33 -16.33
C THR A 40 17.92 5.15 -16.51
N VAL A 41 17.11 4.84 -17.53
CA VAL A 41 15.83 5.54 -17.78
C VAL A 41 14.84 5.31 -16.63
N ILE A 42 14.76 4.08 -16.11
CA ILE A 42 13.88 3.79 -14.97
C ILE A 42 14.37 4.51 -13.71
N ALA A 43 15.66 4.50 -13.41
CA ALA A 43 16.21 5.20 -12.25
C ALA A 43 15.94 6.72 -12.28
N GLN A 44 16.03 7.34 -13.46
CA GLN A 44 15.65 8.76 -13.64
C GLN A 44 14.15 8.98 -13.41
N SER A 45 13.31 8.06 -13.88
CA SER A 45 11.85 8.12 -13.71
C SER A 45 11.44 7.95 -12.24
N GLU A 46 12.06 7.03 -11.51
CA GLU A 46 11.85 6.84 -10.07
C GLU A 46 12.22 8.09 -9.27
N LYS A 47 13.33 8.74 -9.61
CA LYS A 47 13.76 9.99 -8.95
C LYS A 47 12.74 11.12 -9.11
N LEU A 48 12.11 11.22 -10.28
CA LEU A 48 11.03 12.19 -10.53
C LEU A 48 9.75 11.85 -9.75
N LEU A 49 9.42 10.56 -9.65
CA LEU A 49 8.20 10.12 -8.96
C LEU A 49 8.31 10.17 -7.45
N GLY A 50 9.50 9.94 -6.88
CA GLY A 50 9.72 10.02 -5.44
C GLY A 50 9.48 11.43 -4.86
N VAL A 51 9.45 12.46 -5.70
CA VAL A 51 9.16 13.86 -5.29
C VAL A 51 7.66 14.16 -5.29
N LEU A 52 6.84 13.35 -5.99
CA LEU A 52 5.40 13.56 -6.09
C LEU A 52 4.64 12.85 -4.97
N PRO A 53 3.65 13.50 -4.31
CA PRO A 53 2.80 12.87 -3.32
C PRO A 53 1.75 11.98 -4.00
N LEU A 54 2.18 10.82 -4.50
CA LEU A 54 1.33 9.84 -5.16
C LEU A 54 0.67 8.90 -4.14
N ARG A 55 -0.63 8.61 -4.33
CA ARG A 55 -1.41 7.68 -3.50
C ARG A 55 -2.30 6.79 -4.35
N GLY A 56 -2.68 5.63 -3.81
CA GLY A 56 -3.61 4.69 -4.44
C GLY A 56 -3.18 4.25 -5.84
N THR A 57 -4.03 4.47 -6.85
CA THR A 57 -3.78 4.05 -8.24
C THR A 57 -2.51 4.65 -8.85
N GLN A 58 -2.12 5.86 -8.43
CA GLN A 58 -0.89 6.49 -8.89
C GLN A 58 0.35 5.86 -8.24
N ALA A 59 0.27 5.47 -6.97
CA ALA A 59 1.34 4.74 -6.29
C ALA A 59 1.60 3.38 -6.97
N ALA A 60 0.54 2.70 -7.45
CA ALA A 60 0.67 1.45 -8.20
C ALA A 60 1.54 1.60 -9.47
N TRP A 61 1.59 2.78 -10.08
CA TRP A 61 2.48 3.05 -11.23
C TRP A 61 3.96 3.08 -10.82
N SER A 62 4.28 3.73 -9.70
CA SER A 62 5.62 3.71 -9.12
C SER A 62 6.06 2.29 -8.79
N THR A 63 5.18 1.48 -8.20
CA THR A 63 5.53 0.09 -7.89
C THR A 63 5.70 -0.77 -9.16
N LYS A 64 4.92 -0.52 -10.23
CA LYS A 64 5.15 -1.19 -11.54
C LYS A 64 6.52 -0.82 -12.16
N LEU A 65 6.99 0.40 -11.94
CA LEU A 65 8.34 0.81 -12.34
C LEU A 65 9.42 0.08 -11.54
N GLU A 66 9.23 -0.08 -10.23
CA GLU A 66 10.13 -0.85 -9.37
C GLU A 66 10.20 -2.34 -9.81
N ASP A 67 9.07 -2.96 -10.17
CA ASP A 67 9.03 -4.34 -10.69
C ASP A 67 9.84 -4.45 -11.99
N ARG A 68 9.65 -3.50 -12.93
CA ARG A 68 10.43 -3.46 -14.18
C ARG A 68 11.92 -3.27 -13.93
N ARG A 69 12.29 -2.48 -12.91
CA ARG A 69 13.70 -2.34 -12.50
C ARG A 69 14.25 -3.68 -12.06
N GLY A 70 13.53 -4.40 -11.19
CA GLY A 70 13.92 -5.73 -10.72
C GLY A 70 14.03 -6.76 -11.84
N ASP A 71 13.12 -6.73 -12.82
CA ASP A 71 13.21 -7.58 -14.02
C ASP A 71 14.46 -7.27 -14.86
N ILE A 72 14.80 -5.99 -15.05
CA ILE A 72 16.00 -5.57 -15.78
C ILE A 72 17.28 -5.95 -15.02
N GLU A 73 17.31 -5.79 -13.70
CA GLU A 73 18.45 -6.18 -12.86
C GLU A 73 18.69 -7.69 -12.94
N ARG A 74 17.63 -8.50 -12.80
CA ARG A 74 17.71 -9.96 -12.97
C ARG A 74 18.16 -10.35 -14.38
N ALA A 75 17.66 -9.65 -15.41
CA ALA A 75 18.08 -9.89 -16.78
C ALA A 75 19.56 -9.54 -17.01
N LEU A 76 20.06 -8.46 -16.39
CA LEU A 76 21.48 -8.11 -16.41
C LEU A 76 22.32 -9.19 -15.72
N GLU A 77 21.92 -9.66 -14.54
CA GLU A 77 22.59 -10.76 -13.85
C GLU A 77 22.64 -12.02 -14.71
N TYR A 78 21.55 -12.37 -15.40
CA TYR A 78 21.56 -13.50 -16.33
C TYR A 78 22.50 -13.27 -17.52
N VAL A 79 22.53 -12.08 -18.10
CA VAL A 79 23.47 -11.75 -19.18
C VAL A 79 24.91 -11.77 -18.68
N GLU A 80 25.17 -11.41 -17.44
CA GLU A 80 26.50 -11.47 -16.83
C GLU A 80 26.94 -12.91 -16.55
N LEU A 81 26.10 -13.69 -15.86
CA LEU A 81 26.37 -15.08 -15.50
C LEU A 81 26.43 -15.99 -16.72
N TYR A 82 25.46 -15.88 -17.62
CA TYR A 82 25.32 -16.80 -18.77
C TYR A 82 25.91 -16.25 -20.06
N GLY A 83 26.17 -14.94 -20.16
CA GLY A 83 26.78 -14.35 -21.36
C GLY A 83 28.17 -14.89 -21.65
N LEU A 84 28.91 -15.31 -20.63
CA LEU A 84 30.22 -15.97 -20.80
C LEU A 84 30.12 -17.27 -21.61
N TYR A 85 29.01 -18.01 -21.51
CA TYR A 85 28.81 -19.23 -22.32
C TYR A 85 28.55 -18.91 -23.80
N THR A 86 28.08 -17.71 -24.13
CA THR A 86 27.86 -17.28 -25.52
C THR A 86 29.12 -16.81 -26.22
N GLU A 87 30.17 -16.50 -25.46
CA GLU A 87 31.47 -16.04 -25.96
C GLU A 87 32.56 -17.13 -25.81
N CYS A 88 32.26 -18.23 -25.11
CA CYS A 88 33.16 -19.37 -24.97
C CYS A 88 33.10 -20.23 -26.23
N GLU A 89 34.12 -20.12 -27.07
CA GLU A 89 34.36 -21.09 -28.15
C GLU A 89 34.99 -22.35 -27.53
N ALA A 90 34.13 -23.23 -27.01
CA ALA A 90 34.55 -24.52 -26.48
C ALA A 90 34.67 -25.54 -27.62
N ILE A 91 35.90 -25.89 -27.99
CA ILE A 91 36.16 -27.00 -28.92
C ILE A 91 36.17 -28.30 -28.11
N TYR A 92 35.11 -29.09 -28.24
CA TYR A 92 35.02 -30.40 -27.61
C TYR A 92 35.62 -31.46 -28.53
N SER A 93 36.66 -32.16 -28.04
CA SER A 93 37.28 -33.29 -28.73
C SER A 93 36.91 -34.61 -28.05
N VAL A 94 36.61 -35.62 -28.86
CA VAL A 94 36.34 -37.00 -28.40
C VAL A 94 37.52 -37.94 -28.64
N ASN A 95 38.71 -37.41 -28.96
CA ASN A 95 39.87 -38.22 -29.34
C ASN A 95 40.25 -39.26 -28.27
N ASN A 96 40.25 -38.87 -26.99
CA ASN A 96 40.56 -39.79 -25.90
C ASN A 96 39.49 -40.87 -25.71
N LEU A 97 38.22 -40.51 -25.92
CA LEU A 97 37.10 -41.47 -25.83
C LEU A 97 37.21 -42.52 -26.94
N LEU A 98 37.47 -42.08 -28.17
CA LEU A 98 37.66 -42.96 -29.32
C LEU A 98 38.91 -43.84 -29.14
N ALA A 99 40.00 -43.30 -28.62
CA ALA A 99 41.22 -44.07 -28.34
C ALA A 99 41.01 -45.15 -27.26
N ILE A 100 40.16 -44.89 -26.25
CA ILE A 100 39.75 -45.92 -25.27
C ILE A 100 38.90 -46.98 -25.96
N ASN A 101 37.91 -46.55 -26.76
CA ASN A 101 37.01 -47.46 -27.49
C ASN A 101 37.78 -48.43 -28.42
N GLU A 102 38.86 -47.97 -29.05
CA GLU A 102 39.70 -48.80 -29.93
C GLU A 102 40.52 -49.86 -29.18
N ARG A 103 40.83 -49.63 -27.90
CA ARG A 103 41.61 -50.55 -27.06
C ARG A 103 40.76 -51.62 -26.37
N LEU A 104 39.45 -51.46 -26.34
CA LEU A 104 38.52 -52.41 -25.75
C LEU A 104 38.41 -53.68 -26.61
N SER A 105 38.13 -54.81 -25.95
CA SER A 105 37.79 -56.07 -26.62
C SER A 105 36.53 -55.91 -27.48
N GLU A 106 36.32 -56.76 -28.49
CA GLU A 106 35.12 -56.66 -29.33
C GLU A 106 33.82 -56.84 -28.54
N GLU A 107 33.85 -57.68 -27.51
CA GLU A 107 32.74 -57.89 -26.58
C GLU A 107 32.44 -56.61 -25.78
N ASP A 108 33.46 -55.99 -25.19
CA ASP A 108 33.31 -54.75 -24.42
C ASP A 108 32.89 -53.57 -25.29
N ARG A 109 33.39 -53.49 -26.53
CA ARG A 109 32.98 -52.44 -27.48
C ARG A 109 31.50 -52.51 -27.80
N LYS A 110 30.95 -53.72 -27.94
CA LYS A 110 29.51 -53.92 -28.15
C LYS A 110 28.70 -53.62 -26.89
N ALA A 111 29.20 -54.01 -25.71
CA ALA A 111 28.51 -53.79 -24.44
C ALA A 111 28.43 -52.31 -24.04
N PHE A 112 29.52 -51.54 -24.19
CA PHE A 112 29.61 -50.16 -23.70
C PHE A 112 29.41 -49.08 -24.77
N CYS A 113 29.73 -49.38 -26.04
CA CYS A 113 29.56 -48.49 -27.20
C CYS A 113 30.03 -47.04 -26.95
N LEU A 114 31.34 -46.83 -26.81
CA LEU A 114 31.93 -45.51 -26.56
C LEU A 114 32.17 -44.67 -27.83
N ASP A 115 31.41 -44.94 -28.91
CA ASP A 115 31.54 -44.22 -30.18
C ASP A 115 30.32 -43.32 -30.43
N PRO A 116 30.42 -41.99 -30.25
CA PRO A 116 29.29 -41.09 -30.44
C PRO A 116 28.81 -40.99 -31.90
N ARG A 117 29.58 -41.48 -32.87
CA ARG A 117 29.22 -41.46 -34.30
C ARG A 117 28.08 -42.41 -34.63
N VAL A 118 27.79 -43.39 -33.77
CA VAL A 118 26.64 -44.29 -33.96
C VAL A 118 25.31 -43.56 -33.79
N VAL A 119 25.30 -42.39 -33.12
CA VAL A 119 24.10 -41.59 -32.90
C VAL A 119 23.77 -40.82 -34.17
N HIS A 120 22.68 -41.19 -34.83
CA HIS A 120 22.09 -40.36 -35.88
C HIS A 120 21.36 -39.16 -35.25
N TRP A 121 22.10 -38.06 -35.04
CA TRP A 121 21.63 -36.87 -34.33
C TRP A 121 20.30 -36.30 -34.82
N PRO A 122 20.01 -36.18 -36.14
CA PRO A 122 18.72 -35.68 -36.60
C PRO A 122 17.54 -36.53 -36.10
N THR A 123 17.70 -37.86 -36.10
CA THR A 123 16.68 -38.78 -35.57
C THR A 123 16.60 -38.64 -34.07
N TYR A 124 17.71 -38.77 -33.34
CA TYR A 124 17.72 -38.68 -31.89
C TYR A 124 17.05 -37.39 -31.38
N ILE A 125 17.39 -36.24 -31.98
CA ILE A 125 16.83 -34.94 -31.57
C ILE A 125 15.31 -34.91 -31.82
N SER A 126 14.85 -35.30 -33.01
CA SER A 126 13.46 -35.16 -33.41
C SER A 126 12.52 -36.23 -32.83
N THR A 127 13.03 -37.44 -32.55
CA THR A 127 12.19 -38.58 -32.13
C THR A 127 12.34 -38.94 -30.67
N ILE A 128 13.44 -38.57 -30.02
CA ILE A 128 13.71 -38.93 -28.61
C ILE A 128 13.82 -37.68 -27.75
N HIS A 129 14.77 -36.78 -28.05
CA HIS A 129 15.12 -35.68 -27.16
C HIS A 129 14.01 -34.62 -27.03
N LEU A 130 13.55 -34.04 -28.15
CA LEU A 130 12.51 -33.01 -28.12
C LEU A 130 11.18 -33.52 -27.54
N PRO A 131 10.67 -34.72 -27.91
CA PRO A 131 9.52 -35.31 -27.24
C PRO A 131 9.70 -35.48 -25.74
N SER A 132 10.88 -35.95 -25.30
CA SER A 132 11.18 -36.12 -23.88
C SER A 132 11.16 -34.79 -23.14
N ILE A 133 11.70 -33.71 -23.71
CA ILE A 133 11.62 -32.36 -23.12
C ILE A 133 10.17 -31.94 -22.95
N VAL A 134 9.32 -32.11 -23.97
CA VAL A 134 7.89 -31.77 -23.88
C VAL A 134 7.20 -32.61 -22.79
N LEU A 135 7.53 -33.89 -22.69
CA LEU A 135 6.95 -34.79 -21.70
C LEU A 135 7.33 -34.41 -20.26
N HIS A 136 8.58 -34.01 -20.01
CA HIS A 136 9.09 -33.66 -18.68
C HIS A 136 8.82 -32.20 -18.29
N SER A 137 8.80 -31.27 -19.25
CA SER A 137 8.45 -29.86 -19.01
C SER A 137 6.97 -29.65 -18.70
N ARG A 138 6.11 -30.62 -19.07
CA ARG A 138 4.75 -30.76 -18.54
C ARG A 138 4.79 -31.25 -17.09
N VAL A 139 5.38 -30.45 -16.20
CA VAL A 139 5.01 -30.51 -14.78
C VAL A 139 3.50 -30.42 -14.76
N LYS A 140 2.82 -31.44 -14.22
CA LYS A 140 1.37 -31.42 -13.98
C LYS A 140 1.05 -30.41 -12.87
N THR A 141 1.41 -29.15 -13.05
CA THR A 141 0.62 -28.07 -12.48
C THR A 141 -0.64 -28.05 -13.31
N THR A 142 -1.60 -28.92 -13.00
CA THR A 142 -2.98 -28.60 -13.38
C THR A 142 -3.25 -27.30 -12.64
N PRO A 143 -3.28 -26.13 -13.31
CA PRO A 143 -3.74 -24.94 -12.65
C PRO A 143 -5.20 -25.26 -12.41
N GLY A 144 -5.55 -25.67 -11.19
CA GLY A 144 -6.95 -25.65 -10.81
C GLY A 144 -7.43 -24.25 -11.17
N LYS A 145 -8.56 -24.15 -11.87
CA LYS A 145 -9.23 -22.87 -12.05
C LYS A 145 -9.56 -22.35 -10.66
N SER A 146 -8.63 -21.67 -10.01
CA SER A 146 -8.96 -20.69 -8.99
C SER A 146 -9.68 -19.61 -9.78
N THR A 147 -10.99 -19.75 -9.87
CA THR A 147 -11.89 -18.79 -10.52
C THR A 147 -11.85 -17.43 -9.85
N LEU A 148 -11.27 -17.34 -8.65
CA LEU A 148 -11.15 -16.12 -7.88
C LEU A 148 -9.78 -15.47 -8.05
N ASP A 149 -9.79 -14.17 -8.33
CA ASP A 149 -8.60 -13.33 -8.34
C ASP A 149 -7.93 -13.38 -6.95
N ARG A 150 -6.60 -13.23 -6.88
CA ARG A 150 -5.85 -13.21 -5.62
C ARG A 150 -6.46 -12.22 -4.63
N SER A 151 -6.86 -11.05 -5.12
CA SER A 151 -7.47 -9.99 -4.31
C SER A 151 -8.80 -10.43 -3.71
N GLU A 152 -9.61 -11.19 -4.45
CA GLU A 152 -10.89 -11.73 -3.94
C GLU A 152 -10.67 -12.78 -2.85
N ARG A 153 -9.68 -13.67 -3.01
CA ARG A 153 -9.34 -14.65 -1.97
C ARG A 153 -8.90 -13.98 -0.68
N LEU A 154 -8.02 -12.99 -0.77
CA LEU A 154 -7.56 -12.21 0.39
C LEU A 154 -8.71 -11.43 1.04
N ARG A 155 -9.59 -10.82 0.23
CA ARG A 155 -10.79 -10.15 0.76
C ARG A 155 -11.71 -11.10 1.51
N LYS A 156 -11.88 -12.33 1.02
CA LYS A 156 -12.66 -13.36 1.72
C LYS A 156 -12.06 -13.73 3.07
N GLN A 157 -10.74 -13.79 3.18
CA GLN A 157 -10.05 -14.07 4.46
C GLN A 157 -10.20 -12.93 5.47
N VAL A 158 -10.15 -11.68 4.98
CA VAL A 158 -10.36 -10.45 5.77
C VAL A 158 -11.80 -10.36 6.28
N LEU A 159 -12.77 -10.81 5.48
CA LEU A 159 -14.21 -10.81 5.79
C LEU A 159 -14.72 -12.16 6.33
N ASP A 160 -13.82 -13.02 6.80
CA ASP A 160 -14.23 -14.29 7.39
C ASP A 160 -14.88 -14.05 8.76
N PRO A 161 -16.08 -14.58 9.07
CA PRO A 161 -16.75 -14.37 10.36
C PRO A 161 -15.95 -14.85 11.58
N SER A 162 -14.91 -15.69 11.38
CA SER A 162 -14.01 -16.13 12.46
C SER A 162 -13.03 -15.05 12.92
N ARG A 163 -12.91 -13.93 12.20
CA ARG A 163 -12.04 -12.84 12.61
C ARG A 163 -12.58 -12.14 13.86
N HIS A 164 -11.70 -11.51 14.63
CA HIS A 164 -12.07 -10.97 15.94
C HIS A 164 -12.24 -9.45 15.91
N VAL A 165 -11.23 -8.72 15.43
CA VAL A 165 -11.17 -7.26 15.47
C VAL A 165 -10.85 -6.69 14.10
N ALA A 166 -11.51 -5.61 13.72
CA ALA A 166 -11.15 -4.81 12.56
C ALA A 166 -10.76 -3.39 13.01
N ALA A 167 -9.46 -3.11 12.94
CA ALA A 167 -8.88 -1.82 13.25
C ALA A 167 -8.76 -0.96 12.00
N PHE A 168 -9.16 0.31 12.11
CA PHE A 168 -9.11 1.26 11.01
C PHE A 168 -8.31 2.48 11.42
N ASP A 169 -7.40 2.91 10.55
CA ASP A 169 -6.96 4.29 10.50
C ASP A 169 -8.04 5.19 9.88
N LEU A 170 -7.96 6.50 10.11
CA LEU A 170 -8.92 7.49 9.61
C LEU A 170 -8.41 8.22 8.37
N GLU A 171 -7.33 8.98 8.51
CA GLU A 171 -6.81 9.89 7.50
C GLU A 171 -6.26 9.14 6.28
N ASN A 172 -6.84 9.39 5.11
CA ASN A 172 -6.55 8.73 3.83
C ASN A 172 -6.88 7.23 3.77
N THR A 173 -7.29 6.65 4.89
CA THR A 173 -7.89 5.31 4.97
C THR A 173 -9.41 5.34 4.84
N LEU A 174 -10.13 5.97 5.77
CA LEU A 174 -11.60 6.08 5.74
C LEU A 174 -12.09 7.41 5.17
N ILE A 175 -11.28 8.46 5.27
CA ILE A 175 -11.58 9.78 4.70
C ILE A 175 -10.40 10.30 3.90
N SER A 176 -10.63 10.94 2.76
CA SER A 176 -9.55 11.59 2.01
C SER A 176 -9.31 13.01 2.53
N SER A 177 -8.74 13.07 3.73
CA SER A 177 -8.40 14.28 4.47
C SER A 177 -7.16 14.04 5.35
N ASN A 178 -6.73 15.06 6.07
CA ASN A 178 -5.66 14.97 7.05
C ASN A 178 -5.96 15.89 8.25
N VAL A 179 -5.22 15.71 9.33
CA VAL A 179 -5.38 16.50 10.58
C VAL A 179 -5.23 18.02 10.39
N VAL A 180 -4.42 18.46 9.42
CA VAL A 180 -4.23 19.89 9.11
C VAL A 180 -5.49 20.46 8.47
N GLU A 181 -6.18 19.69 7.63
CA GLU A 181 -7.45 20.11 7.05
C GLU A 181 -8.55 20.22 8.11
N SER A 182 -8.68 19.24 9.01
CA SER A 182 -9.66 19.28 10.10
C SER A 182 -9.43 20.47 11.02
N PHE A 183 -8.17 20.72 11.40
CA PHE A 183 -7.80 21.91 12.16
C PHE A 183 -8.10 23.20 11.39
N SER A 184 -7.70 23.28 10.11
CA SER A 184 -7.93 24.48 9.29
C SER A 184 -9.40 24.79 9.15
N TRP A 185 -10.25 23.77 9.04
CA TRP A 185 -11.68 23.94 8.98
C TRP A 185 -12.21 24.61 10.26
N LEU A 186 -11.85 24.07 11.44
CA LEU A 186 -12.26 24.60 12.74
C LEU A 186 -11.68 26.01 12.99
N ALA A 187 -10.39 26.18 12.78
CA ALA A 187 -9.67 27.43 13.05
C ALA A 187 -10.16 28.59 12.18
N THR A 188 -10.74 28.32 11.00
CA THR A 188 -11.14 29.37 10.05
C THR A 188 -12.63 29.64 10.04
N ARG A 189 -13.45 28.74 10.58
CA ARG A 189 -14.93 28.85 10.62
C ARG A 189 -15.40 30.20 11.18
N ARG A 190 -14.77 30.66 12.26
CA ARG A 190 -15.13 31.91 12.95
C ARG A 190 -14.32 33.14 12.56
N LEU A 191 -13.37 32.99 11.62
CA LEU A 191 -12.56 34.10 11.12
C LEU A 191 -13.28 34.87 10.01
N ASN A 192 -13.08 36.19 10.00
CA ASN A 192 -13.50 37.04 8.89
C ASN A 192 -12.58 36.87 7.65
N SER A 193 -12.97 37.44 6.50
CA SER A 193 -12.24 37.27 5.24
C SER A 193 -10.76 37.69 5.32
N PRO A 194 -10.39 38.88 5.85
CA PRO A 194 -8.99 39.26 6.03
C PRO A 194 -8.16 38.29 6.90
N GLU A 195 -8.74 37.81 8.00
CA GLU A 195 -8.09 36.85 8.89
C GLU A 195 -7.85 35.49 8.22
N ARG A 196 -8.82 35.02 7.42
CA ARG A 196 -8.67 33.77 6.63
C ARG A 196 -7.54 33.87 5.63
N VAL A 197 -7.39 35.00 4.93
CA VAL A 197 -6.28 35.21 4.00
C VAL A 197 -4.94 35.14 4.74
N ARG A 198 -4.85 35.79 5.91
CA ARG A 198 -3.65 35.75 6.75
C ARG A 198 -3.33 34.33 7.24
N TYR A 199 -4.36 33.57 7.64
CA TYR A 199 -4.23 32.17 8.03
C TYR A 199 -3.66 31.31 6.92
N VAL A 200 -4.20 31.44 5.70
CA VAL A 200 -3.74 30.67 4.53
C VAL A 200 -2.29 31.00 4.21
N LEU A 201 -1.92 32.27 4.16
CA LEU A 201 -0.54 32.70 3.88
C LEU A 201 0.46 32.17 4.92
N ARG A 202 0.11 32.23 6.21
CA ARG A 202 0.93 31.66 7.29
C ARG A 202 1.09 30.15 7.13
N THR A 203 -0.01 29.44 6.88
CA THR A 203 -0.01 27.97 6.72
C THR A 203 0.84 27.55 5.52
N LEU A 204 0.76 28.26 4.40
CA LEU A 204 1.60 28.00 3.23
C LEU A 204 3.10 28.22 3.52
N ARG A 205 3.43 29.25 4.30
CA ARG A 205 4.82 29.53 4.72
C ARG A 205 5.37 28.45 5.65
N GLU A 206 4.53 27.89 6.53
CA GLU A 206 4.91 26.84 7.49
C GLU A 206 4.89 25.43 6.88
N ALA A 207 4.21 25.23 5.74
CA ALA A 207 3.99 23.92 5.14
C ALA A 207 5.27 23.08 4.93
N PRO A 208 6.40 23.61 4.42
CA PRO A 208 7.62 22.81 4.28
C PRO A 208 8.15 22.28 5.60
N ASN A 209 8.08 23.08 6.67
CA ASN A 209 8.52 22.68 8.01
C ASN A 209 7.59 21.61 8.59
N LEU A 210 6.27 21.80 8.46
CA LEU A 210 5.27 20.83 8.90
C LEU A 210 5.46 19.47 8.21
N LEU A 211 5.68 19.45 6.90
CA LEU A 211 5.94 18.23 6.13
C LEU A 211 7.26 17.56 6.53
N SER A 212 8.29 18.35 6.82
CA SER A 212 9.59 17.84 7.28
C SER A 212 9.46 17.16 8.65
N MET A 213 8.77 17.80 9.60
CA MET A 213 8.50 17.22 10.92
C MET A 213 7.71 15.92 10.80
N ASP A 214 6.63 15.93 10.03
CA ASP A 214 5.75 14.77 9.84
C ASP A 214 6.49 13.54 9.30
N ARG A 215 7.42 13.76 8.35
CA ARG A 215 8.26 12.70 7.79
C ARG A 215 9.29 12.16 8.77
N LYS A 216 9.76 12.98 9.70
CA LYS A 216 10.79 12.60 10.67
C LYS A 216 10.16 11.87 11.85
N ASP A 217 9.14 12.46 12.44
CA ASP A 217 8.42 11.94 13.58
C ASP A 217 6.97 12.49 13.60
N ARG A 218 6.01 11.59 13.41
CA ARG A 218 4.57 11.92 13.40
C ARG A 218 4.08 12.38 14.76
N SER A 219 4.59 11.82 15.86
CA SER A 219 4.22 12.21 17.23
C SER A 219 4.64 13.64 17.53
N ASP A 220 5.88 14.01 17.20
CA ASP A 220 6.38 15.37 17.38
C ASP A 220 5.60 16.38 16.53
N PHE A 221 5.29 16.01 15.28
CA PHE A 221 4.43 16.82 14.42
C PHE A 221 3.06 17.06 15.07
N LEU A 222 2.36 16.01 15.54
CA LEU A 222 1.04 16.16 16.14
C LEU A 222 1.08 17.01 17.42
N ARG A 223 2.08 16.79 18.30
CA ARG A 223 2.27 17.61 19.52
C ARG A 223 2.48 19.08 19.19
N TYR A 224 3.39 19.36 18.26
CA TYR A 224 3.66 20.73 17.82
C TYR A 224 2.43 21.35 17.13
N PHE A 225 1.74 20.57 16.31
CA PHE A 225 0.62 21.06 15.51
C PHE A 225 -0.58 21.40 16.40
N TYR A 226 -0.93 20.51 17.34
CA TYR A 226 -2.10 20.66 18.19
C TYR A 226 -1.96 21.69 19.32
N ARG A 227 -0.74 22.14 19.64
CA ARG A 227 -0.54 23.34 20.48
C ARG A 227 -1.31 24.57 19.99
N ARG A 228 -1.69 24.61 18.71
CA ARG A 228 -2.53 25.67 18.15
C ARG A 228 -3.96 25.73 18.73
N TYR A 229 -4.39 24.72 19.48
CA TYR A 229 -5.64 24.76 20.25
C TYR A 229 -5.49 25.41 21.63
N GLU A 230 -4.29 25.81 22.03
CA GLU A 230 -4.08 26.53 23.29
C GLU A 230 -5.03 27.73 23.39
N ASP A 231 -5.66 27.87 24.56
CA ASP A 231 -6.66 28.90 24.91
C ASP A 231 -7.97 28.83 24.11
N ALA A 232 -8.16 27.82 23.24
CA ALA A 232 -9.42 27.63 22.53
C ALA A 232 -10.52 27.16 23.51
N PRO A 233 -11.71 27.79 23.52
CA PRO A 233 -12.81 27.37 24.40
C PRO A 233 -13.33 25.98 24.03
N VAL A 234 -13.38 25.05 24.98
CA VAL A 234 -13.78 23.65 24.74
C VAL A 234 -15.18 23.58 24.15
N GLN A 235 -16.14 24.26 24.78
CA GLN A 235 -17.55 24.26 24.33
C GLN A 235 -17.70 24.77 22.89
N GLN A 236 -16.89 25.75 22.48
CA GLN A 236 -16.93 26.26 21.11
C GLN A 236 -16.46 25.21 20.10
N ILE A 237 -15.35 24.52 20.42
CA ILE A 237 -14.79 23.48 19.55
C ILE A 237 -15.74 22.28 19.46
N GLU A 238 -16.37 21.88 20.56
CA GLU A 238 -17.38 20.82 20.57
C GLU A 238 -18.57 21.17 19.67
N GLU A 239 -19.09 22.39 19.74
CA GLU A 239 -20.18 22.85 18.87
C GLU A 239 -19.77 22.83 17.40
N ASP A 240 -18.60 23.39 17.07
CA ASP A 240 -18.11 23.45 15.69
C ASP A 240 -17.74 22.05 15.15
N SER A 241 -17.34 21.11 16.01
CA SER A 241 -16.98 19.74 15.63
C SER A 241 -18.15 18.92 15.06
N GLN A 242 -19.39 19.20 15.50
CA GLN A 242 -20.58 18.55 14.95
C GLN A 242 -20.78 18.90 13.47
N GLU A 243 -20.47 20.14 13.10
CA GLU A 243 -20.52 20.57 11.70
C GLU A 243 -19.31 20.12 10.90
N LEU A 244 -18.13 20.04 11.53
CA LEU A 244 -16.93 19.44 10.92
C LEU A 244 -17.23 18.02 10.45
N LEU A 245 -17.91 17.21 11.26
CA LEU A 245 -18.31 15.86 10.90
C LEU A 245 -19.12 15.86 9.59
N ALA A 246 -20.22 16.59 9.55
CA ALA A 246 -21.13 16.59 8.40
C ALA A 246 -20.50 17.20 7.15
N GLN A 247 -19.77 18.30 7.29
CA GLN A 247 -19.33 19.11 6.16
C GLN A 247 -17.94 18.76 5.65
N LEU A 248 -17.06 18.23 6.51
CA LEU A 248 -15.71 17.78 6.12
C LEU A 248 -15.61 16.25 6.10
N ILE A 249 -15.82 15.59 7.24
CA ILE A 249 -15.55 14.15 7.38
C ILE A 249 -16.44 13.33 6.47
N MET A 250 -17.75 13.54 6.51
CA MET A 250 -18.70 12.80 5.68
C MET A 250 -18.52 13.13 4.19
N THR A 251 -18.33 14.40 3.83
CA THR A 251 -18.08 14.84 2.45
C THR A 251 -16.81 14.24 1.85
N LYS A 252 -15.75 14.08 2.67
CA LYS A 252 -14.47 13.53 2.23
C LYS A 252 -14.34 12.03 2.50
N SER A 253 -15.35 11.38 3.08
CA SER A 253 -15.35 9.95 3.36
C SER A 253 -15.26 9.11 2.09
N PHE A 254 -14.69 7.93 2.23
CA PHE A 254 -14.73 6.89 1.22
C PHE A 254 -15.94 5.99 1.50
N PRO A 255 -17.00 6.02 0.65
CA PRO A 255 -18.19 5.22 0.90
C PRO A 255 -17.91 3.71 1.00
N ALA A 256 -16.92 3.22 0.24
CA ALA A 256 -16.48 1.82 0.32
C ALA A 256 -15.85 1.50 1.69
N GLY A 257 -15.06 2.41 2.26
CA GLY A 257 -14.49 2.24 3.60
C GLY A 257 -15.56 2.21 4.69
N LEU A 258 -16.53 3.12 4.65
CA LEU A 258 -17.65 3.12 5.60
C LEU A 258 -18.54 1.87 5.47
N ARG A 259 -18.74 1.37 4.24
CA ARG A 259 -19.41 0.07 4.03
C ARG A 259 -18.59 -1.07 4.61
N ARG A 260 -17.26 -1.07 4.43
CA ARG A 260 -16.39 -2.10 5.00
C ARG A 260 -16.48 -2.16 6.52
N VAL A 261 -16.49 -1.01 7.20
CA VAL A 261 -16.69 -0.97 8.67
C VAL A 261 -18.02 -1.66 9.05
N ARG A 262 -19.11 -1.32 8.34
CA ARG A 262 -20.43 -1.94 8.59
C ARG A 262 -20.46 -3.44 8.28
N GLU A 263 -19.77 -3.89 7.23
CA GLU A 263 -19.61 -5.31 6.90
C GLU A 263 -18.93 -6.06 8.05
N HIS A 264 -17.82 -5.54 8.60
CA HIS A 264 -17.17 -6.16 9.76
C HIS A 264 -18.11 -6.24 10.97
N ARG A 265 -18.88 -5.19 11.27
CA ARG A 265 -19.88 -5.21 12.35
C ARG A 265 -20.96 -6.26 12.12
N ALA A 266 -21.46 -6.37 10.89
CA ALA A 266 -22.48 -7.35 10.53
C ALA A 266 -21.98 -8.80 10.65
N LEU A 267 -20.67 -9.01 10.48
CA LEU A 267 -20.00 -10.30 10.68
C LEU A 267 -19.68 -10.60 12.15
N GLY A 268 -19.95 -9.67 13.07
CA GLY A 268 -19.68 -9.83 14.51
C GLY A 268 -18.29 -9.42 14.95
N HIS A 269 -17.47 -8.87 14.06
CA HIS A 269 -16.15 -8.37 14.40
C HIS A 269 -16.26 -7.10 15.25
N ARG A 270 -15.38 -6.94 16.25
CA ARG A 270 -15.25 -5.69 16.99
C ARG A 270 -14.59 -4.64 16.11
N THR A 271 -15.19 -3.46 15.98
CA THR A 271 -14.62 -2.38 15.18
C THR A 271 -13.94 -1.33 16.06
N ILE A 272 -12.68 -1.05 15.77
CA ILE A 272 -11.87 -0.05 16.47
C ILE A 272 -11.33 0.99 15.49
N LEU A 273 -11.47 2.27 15.84
CA LEU A 273 -10.83 3.38 15.13
C LEU A 273 -9.59 3.79 15.91
N ILE A 274 -8.42 3.81 15.27
CA ILE A 274 -7.17 4.28 15.86
C ILE A 274 -6.65 5.43 14.98
N THR A 275 -6.66 6.65 15.50
CA THR A 275 -6.36 7.85 14.71
C THR A 275 -5.54 8.87 15.48
N GLY A 276 -4.68 9.60 14.77
CA GLY A 276 -3.98 10.77 15.32
C GLY A 276 -4.87 12.01 15.43
N ALA A 277 -6.10 11.97 14.92
CA ALA A 277 -7.07 13.06 15.04
C ALA A 277 -7.45 13.34 16.49
N MET A 278 -7.95 14.55 16.75
CA MET A 278 -8.53 14.89 18.05
C MET A 278 -9.84 14.14 18.30
N SER A 279 -10.06 13.67 19.52
CA SER A 279 -11.25 12.92 19.93
C SER A 279 -12.57 13.61 19.56
N PHE A 280 -12.70 14.92 19.87
CA PHE A 280 -13.88 15.70 19.49
C PHE A 280 -14.15 15.73 17.99
N ALA A 281 -13.13 15.60 17.13
CA ALA A 281 -13.31 15.64 15.69
C ALA A 281 -13.91 14.33 15.16
N VAL A 282 -13.73 13.22 15.88
CA VAL A 282 -14.12 11.88 15.44
C VAL A 282 -15.26 11.28 16.23
N GLU A 283 -15.71 11.94 17.30
CA GLU A 283 -16.78 11.46 18.19
C GLU A 283 -18.07 11.13 17.43
N GLY A 284 -18.40 11.91 16.39
CA GLY A 284 -19.55 11.63 15.54
C GLY A 284 -19.49 10.29 14.76
N LEU A 285 -18.33 9.65 14.70
CA LEU A 285 -18.15 8.32 14.11
C LEU A 285 -18.39 7.18 15.12
N ARG A 286 -18.61 7.47 16.42
CA ARG A 286 -18.87 6.47 17.46
C ARG A 286 -19.91 5.41 17.08
N PRO A 287 -21.02 5.71 16.37
CA PRO A 287 -21.97 4.67 15.96
C PRO A 287 -21.39 3.57 15.05
N LEU A 288 -20.22 3.78 14.45
CA LEU A 288 -19.53 2.81 13.59
C LEU A 288 -18.44 2.01 14.31
N PHE A 289 -18.08 2.38 15.53
CA PHE A 289 -16.93 1.82 16.24
C PHE A 289 -17.29 1.45 17.68
N ASP A 290 -16.94 0.23 18.07
CA ASP A 290 -17.07 -0.21 19.46
C ASP A 290 -16.06 0.52 20.34
N GLU A 291 -14.90 0.88 19.79
CA GLU A 291 -13.85 1.65 20.45
C GLU A 291 -13.25 2.72 19.52
N ILE A 292 -12.96 3.91 20.07
CA ILE A 292 -12.25 4.98 19.36
C ILE A 292 -11.06 5.40 20.20
N VAL A 293 -9.86 5.23 19.64
CA VAL A 293 -8.60 5.70 20.22
C VAL A 293 -8.10 6.88 19.40
N ALA A 294 -8.20 8.06 19.99
CA ALA A 294 -7.88 9.33 19.35
C ALA A 294 -6.95 10.17 20.25
N ALA A 295 -6.40 11.25 19.70
CA ALA A 295 -5.63 12.21 20.47
C ALA A 295 -6.57 13.03 21.40
N GLU A 296 -6.18 13.16 22.66
CA GLU A 296 -6.91 13.94 23.66
C GLU A 296 -6.05 15.09 24.16
N MET A 297 -6.67 16.24 24.38
CA MET A 297 -6.02 17.46 24.88
C MET A 297 -6.43 17.69 26.33
N THR A 298 -5.50 18.12 27.18
CA THR A 298 -5.85 18.48 28.55
C THR A 298 -6.64 19.81 28.57
N VAL A 299 -7.57 19.91 29.50
CA VAL A 299 -8.47 21.05 29.68
C VAL A 299 -8.09 21.80 30.96
N ARG A 300 -7.98 23.11 30.88
CA ARG A 300 -7.71 24.00 32.02
C ARG A 300 -9.00 24.25 32.82
N PRO A 301 -8.88 24.62 34.12
CA PRO A 301 -10.05 24.89 34.97
C PRO A 301 -11.00 25.98 34.46
N ASP A 302 -10.53 26.87 33.58
CA ASP A 302 -11.33 27.93 32.95
C ASP A 302 -12.14 27.46 31.72
N GLY A 303 -12.10 26.17 31.39
CA GLY A 303 -12.83 25.60 30.25
C GLY A 303 -12.16 25.81 28.89
N THR A 304 -10.85 26.11 28.88
CA THR A 304 -10.04 26.21 27.66
C THR A 304 -9.08 25.02 27.51
N TYR A 305 -8.64 24.74 26.28
CA TYR A 305 -7.60 23.74 26.04
C TYR A 305 -6.22 24.25 26.46
N SER A 306 -5.41 23.37 27.04
CA SER A 306 -4.06 23.70 27.50
C SER A 306 -3.01 23.82 26.37
N GLY A 307 -3.29 23.23 25.20
CA GLY A 307 -2.30 23.02 24.14
C GLY A 307 -1.43 21.77 24.32
N GLU A 308 -1.57 21.04 25.44
CA GLU A 308 -0.85 19.79 25.70
C GLU A 308 -1.74 18.56 25.57
N LEU A 309 -1.24 17.55 24.84
CA LEU A 309 -1.93 16.26 24.72
C LEU A 309 -1.87 15.50 26.05
N ALA A 310 -3.00 14.93 26.47
CA ALA A 310 -3.14 14.16 27.71
C ALA A 310 -2.27 12.89 27.71
N GLN A 311 -2.04 12.33 26.52
CA GLN A 311 -1.23 11.13 26.31
C GLN A 311 -0.41 11.23 25.03
N VAL A 312 0.48 10.25 24.82
CA VAL A 312 1.18 10.12 23.54
C VAL A 312 0.14 9.86 22.44
N PRO A 313 0.10 10.65 21.35
CA PRO A 313 -0.85 10.41 20.29
C PRO A 313 -0.60 9.02 19.68
N PRO A 314 -1.65 8.26 19.36
CA PRO A 314 -1.50 6.90 18.84
C PRO A 314 -0.88 6.97 17.45
N THR A 315 0.44 6.79 17.38
CA THR A 315 1.25 6.80 16.15
C THR A 315 2.27 5.68 16.18
N GLY A 316 2.65 5.16 15.01
CA GLY A 316 3.68 4.13 14.91
C GLY A 316 3.38 2.89 15.75
N GLU A 317 4.37 2.48 16.54
CA GLU A 317 4.33 1.35 17.45
C GLU A 317 3.23 1.47 18.51
N THR A 318 2.88 2.70 18.90
CA THR A 318 1.80 2.93 19.89
C THR A 318 0.46 2.41 19.37
N ARG A 319 0.20 2.50 18.05
CA ARG A 319 -1.03 1.96 17.46
C ARG A 319 -1.09 0.44 17.53
N ALA A 320 0.03 -0.23 17.30
CA ALA A 320 0.14 -1.68 17.44
C ALA A 320 -0.08 -2.11 18.89
N GLN A 321 0.53 -1.40 19.85
CA GLN A 321 0.36 -1.66 21.28
C GLN A 321 -1.09 -1.46 21.73
N VAL A 322 -1.72 -0.34 21.35
CA VAL A 322 -3.13 -0.05 21.66
C VAL A 322 -4.04 -1.18 21.16
N LEU A 323 -3.81 -1.68 19.94
CA LEU A 323 -4.61 -2.77 19.39
C LEU A 323 -4.35 -4.09 20.14
N ALA A 324 -3.11 -4.38 20.48
CA ALA A 324 -2.74 -5.56 21.26
C ALA A 324 -3.35 -5.53 22.66
N ASP A 325 -3.29 -4.39 23.34
CA ASP A 325 -3.87 -4.17 24.67
C ASP A 325 -5.40 -4.30 24.65
N TYR A 326 -6.06 -3.74 23.62
CA TYR A 326 -7.48 -3.94 23.41
C TYR A 326 -7.84 -5.42 23.24
N CYS A 327 -7.09 -6.13 22.38
CA CYS A 327 -7.31 -7.56 22.17
C CYS A 327 -7.13 -8.36 23.47
N ALA A 328 -6.05 -8.12 24.20
CA ALA A 328 -5.78 -8.80 25.47
C ALA A 328 -6.87 -8.55 26.52
N ARG A 329 -7.32 -7.29 26.65
CA ARG A 329 -8.38 -6.89 27.58
C ARG A 329 -9.72 -7.55 27.28
N GLU A 330 -10.06 -7.71 26.00
CA GLU A 330 -11.33 -8.30 25.55
C GLU A 330 -11.24 -9.82 25.33
N GLY A 331 -10.09 -10.45 25.59
CA GLY A 331 -9.89 -11.89 25.35
C GLY A 331 -9.87 -12.28 23.87
N LEU A 332 -9.51 -11.35 22.99
CA LEU A 332 -9.44 -11.52 21.54
C LEU A 332 -8.01 -11.79 21.10
N ARG A 333 -7.86 -12.49 19.97
CA ARG A 333 -6.56 -12.84 19.39
C ARG A 333 -6.12 -11.84 18.32
N LEU A 334 -4.91 -11.31 18.45
CA LEU A 334 -4.34 -10.33 17.51
C LEU A 334 -4.07 -10.95 16.12
N GLU A 335 -3.71 -12.24 16.07
CA GLU A 335 -3.51 -12.97 14.80
C GLU A 335 -4.82 -13.16 14.02
N GLU A 336 -5.98 -13.04 14.67
CA GLU A 336 -7.30 -13.09 14.03
C GLU A 336 -7.87 -11.69 13.77
N SER A 337 -7.04 -10.65 13.90
CA SER A 337 -7.43 -9.26 13.69
C SER A 337 -7.05 -8.77 12.29
N ILE A 338 -7.73 -7.72 11.85
CA ILE A 338 -7.53 -7.00 10.60
C ILE A 338 -7.11 -5.57 10.93
N ALA A 339 -6.17 -5.01 10.16
CA ALA A 339 -5.82 -3.60 10.24
C ALA A 339 -5.84 -2.95 8.85
N TYR A 340 -6.50 -1.79 8.75
CA TYR A 340 -6.61 -0.98 7.54
C TYR A 340 -5.83 0.31 7.70
N ALA A 341 -4.89 0.59 6.81
CA ALA A 341 -4.11 1.84 6.81
C ALA A 341 -3.56 2.21 5.42
N ASP A 342 -3.22 3.49 5.20
CA ASP A 342 -2.65 4.00 3.94
C ASP A 342 -1.15 4.28 4.00
N SER A 343 -0.58 4.49 5.18
CA SER A 343 0.79 4.98 5.34
C SER A 343 1.75 3.95 5.92
N SER A 344 3.04 4.09 5.59
CA SER A 344 4.11 3.29 6.19
C SER A 344 4.36 3.63 7.67
N SER A 345 3.83 4.74 8.18
CA SER A 345 3.81 5.02 9.62
C SER A 345 2.97 4.00 10.41
N ASP A 346 2.01 3.35 9.77
CA ASP A 346 1.17 2.30 10.36
C ASP A 346 1.74 0.89 10.18
N LEU A 347 2.95 0.78 9.64
CA LEU A 347 3.59 -0.51 9.39
C LEU A 347 3.67 -1.39 10.64
N PRO A 348 4.02 -0.88 11.85
CA PRO A 348 4.01 -1.71 13.05
C PRO A 348 2.63 -2.32 13.36
N MET A 349 1.53 -1.57 13.18
CA MET A 349 0.17 -2.07 13.39
C MET A 349 -0.22 -3.10 12.33
N LEU A 350 0.12 -2.86 11.06
CA LEU A 350 -0.13 -3.79 9.96
C LEU A 350 0.66 -5.10 10.12
N GLU A 351 1.89 -5.04 10.64
CA GLU A 351 2.73 -6.21 10.90
C GLU A 351 2.26 -7.05 12.09
N ALA A 352 1.59 -6.42 13.07
CA ALA A 352 1.16 -7.08 14.29
C ALA A 352 -0.08 -7.97 14.09
N VAL A 353 -0.92 -7.68 13.10
CA VAL A 353 -2.17 -8.41 12.84
C VAL A 353 -1.99 -9.54 11.82
N GLY A 354 -2.88 -10.54 11.84
CA GLY A 354 -2.84 -11.62 10.85
C GLY A 354 -3.31 -11.22 9.45
N PHE A 355 -4.16 -10.20 9.34
CA PHE A 355 -4.80 -9.82 8.08
C PHE A 355 -4.64 -8.32 7.78
N PRO A 356 -3.44 -7.86 7.37
CA PRO A 356 -3.21 -6.46 7.00
C PRO A 356 -3.85 -6.10 5.66
N VAL A 357 -4.41 -4.90 5.60
CA VAL A 357 -5.01 -4.33 4.40
C VAL A 357 -4.46 -2.93 4.15
N ALA A 358 -3.76 -2.77 3.03
CA ALA A 358 -3.27 -1.48 2.57
C ALA A 358 -4.36 -0.77 1.76
N VAL A 359 -4.88 0.35 2.26
CA VAL A 359 -5.97 1.12 1.65
C VAL A 359 -5.41 2.38 1.02
N ASN A 360 -5.69 2.61 -0.26
CA ASN A 360 -5.19 3.78 -0.99
C ASN A 360 -3.69 4.08 -0.73
N PRO A 361 -2.81 3.06 -0.66
CA PRO A 361 -1.53 3.20 0.02
C PRO A 361 -0.63 4.25 -0.62
N GLU A 362 0.19 4.91 0.19
CA GLU A 362 1.33 5.67 -0.29
C GLU A 362 2.35 4.75 -0.97
N THR A 363 3.23 5.31 -1.81
CA THR A 363 4.22 4.56 -2.58
C THR A 363 5.01 3.55 -1.75
N ARG A 364 5.47 3.95 -0.56
CA ARG A 364 6.26 3.07 0.32
C ARG A 364 5.45 1.89 0.84
N LEU A 365 4.23 2.13 1.31
CA LEU A 365 3.35 1.06 1.78
C LEU A 365 2.91 0.14 0.62
N ALA A 366 2.65 0.70 -0.57
CA ALA A 366 2.28 -0.06 -1.75
C ALA A 366 3.37 -1.08 -2.15
N THR A 367 4.64 -0.67 -2.11
CA THR A 367 5.78 -1.56 -2.34
C THR A 367 5.85 -2.67 -1.30
N ILE A 368 5.68 -2.35 -0.01
CA ILE A 368 5.71 -3.34 1.08
C ILE A 368 4.55 -4.34 0.95
N ALA A 369 3.33 -3.83 0.76
CA ALA A 369 2.12 -4.64 0.61
C ALA A 369 2.25 -5.61 -0.58
N ARG A 370 2.83 -5.17 -1.70
CA ARG A 370 3.10 -6.06 -2.85
C ARG A 370 4.13 -7.14 -2.52
N LYS A 371 5.27 -6.77 -1.93
CA LYS A 371 6.35 -7.71 -1.56
C LYS A 371 5.87 -8.77 -0.57
N ARG A 372 5.03 -8.38 0.38
CA ARG A 372 4.47 -9.28 1.42
C ARG A 372 3.15 -9.94 1.02
N GLY A 373 2.60 -9.55 -0.12
CA GLY A 373 1.38 -10.15 -0.63
C GLY A 373 0.10 -9.77 0.11
N TRP A 374 0.10 -8.62 0.79
CA TRP A 374 -1.05 -8.08 1.52
C TRP A 374 -2.17 -7.67 0.57
N LEU A 375 -3.40 -7.63 1.10
CA LEU A 375 -4.54 -7.11 0.35
C LEU A 375 -4.34 -5.60 0.13
N VAL A 376 -4.48 -5.16 -1.11
CA VAL A 376 -4.51 -3.73 -1.45
C VAL A 376 -5.91 -3.38 -1.92
N GLU A 377 -6.52 -2.39 -1.29
CA GLU A 377 -7.81 -1.83 -1.71
C GLU A 377 -7.65 -0.38 -2.15
N ASN A 378 -8.40 0.00 -3.19
CA ASN A 378 -8.50 1.40 -3.62
C ASN A 378 -9.95 1.83 -3.44
N TRP A 379 -10.18 2.79 -2.57
CA TRP A 379 -11.51 3.33 -2.29
C TRP A 379 -11.60 4.75 -2.82
N GLU A 380 -12.64 5.03 -3.58
CA GLU A 380 -12.88 6.33 -4.20
C GLU A 380 -13.89 7.16 -3.39
N LYS A 381 -13.79 8.48 -3.51
CA LYS A 381 -14.82 9.38 -2.96
C LYS A 381 -16.11 9.27 -3.80
N ALA A 382 -17.24 9.63 -3.20
CA ALA A 382 -18.48 9.79 -3.96
C ALA A 382 -18.30 10.81 -5.11
N SER A 383 -18.80 10.48 -6.29
CA SER A 383 -18.88 11.41 -7.41
C SER A 383 -19.91 12.51 -7.11
N GLY A 384 -19.68 13.72 -7.63
CA GLY A 384 -20.62 14.85 -7.48
C GLY A 384 -20.59 15.61 -6.16
N GLY A 385 -19.78 15.20 -5.17
CA GLY A 385 -19.62 15.95 -3.93
C GLY A 385 -18.89 17.29 -4.09
N PRO A 386 -19.11 18.28 -3.20
CA PRO A 386 -18.38 19.54 -3.19
C PRO A 386 -16.86 19.31 -3.11
N ARG A 387 -16.10 20.01 -3.96
CA ARG A 387 -14.62 19.95 -3.97
C ARG A 387 -14.03 21.31 -3.61
N PRO A 388 -14.11 21.72 -2.33
CA PRO A 388 -13.51 22.98 -1.90
C PRO A 388 -12.00 22.93 -2.17
N ARG A 389 -11.47 23.99 -2.82
CA ARG A 389 -10.03 24.10 -3.17
C ARG A 389 -9.14 24.22 -1.94
N LEU A 390 -9.68 24.77 -0.86
CA LEU A 390 -8.98 24.95 0.42
C LEU A 390 -9.82 24.36 1.55
N PRO A 391 -9.20 23.80 2.59
CA PRO A 391 -9.89 23.19 3.73
C PRO A 391 -10.33 24.28 4.74
N LEU A 392 -11.13 25.23 4.28
CA LEU A 392 -11.66 26.31 5.12
C LEU A 392 -13.08 25.98 5.57
N GLY A 393 -13.40 26.25 6.82
CA GLY A 393 -14.77 26.16 7.32
C GLY A 393 -15.65 27.20 6.63
N PRO A 394 -16.94 26.94 6.35
CA PRO A 394 -17.83 28.00 5.90
C PRO A 394 -17.88 29.11 6.96
N MET A 395 -18.08 30.35 6.51
CA MET A 395 -18.29 31.45 7.46
C MET A 395 -19.63 31.25 8.17
N MET A 396 -19.68 31.58 9.45
CA MET A 396 -20.95 31.65 10.16
C MET A 396 -21.88 32.64 9.46
N SER A 397 -23.10 32.22 9.20
CA SER A 397 -24.18 33.08 8.74
C SER A 397 -24.50 34.17 9.76
N GLU A 398 -25.14 35.26 9.32
CA GLU A 398 -25.56 36.34 10.23
C GLU A 398 -26.47 35.84 11.37
N ARG A 399 -27.27 34.80 11.12
CA ARG A 399 -28.13 34.18 12.14
C ARG A 399 -27.32 33.45 13.20
N GLU A 400 -26.28 32.73 12.80
CA GLU A 400 -25.36 32.04 13.71
C GLU A 400 -24.53 33.04 14.52
N GLN A 401 -24.04 34.10 13.87
CA GLN A 401 -23.33 35.19 14.54
C GLN A 401 -24.20 35.90 15.59
N LYS A 402 -25.48 36.16 15.28
CA LYS A 402 -26.42 36.76 16.24
C LYS A 402 -26.68 35.84 17.43
N ARG A 403 -26.97 34.56 17.20
CA ARG A 403 -27.14 33.55 18.27
C ARG A 403 -25.92 33.47 19.18
N PHE A 404 -24.72 33.50 18.58
CA PHE A 404 -23.46 33.53 19.32
C PHE A 404 -23.33 34.78 20.19
N SER A 405 -23.60 35.97 19.63
CA SER A 405 -23.52 37.24 20.37
C SER A 405 -24.48 37.30 21.57
N GLU A 406 -25.67 36.73 21.43
CA GLU A 406 -26.69 36.67 22.50
C GLU A 406 -26.30 35.68 23.61
N ARG A 407 -25.66 34.56 23.25
CA ARG A 407 -25.23 33.52 24.19
C ARG A 407 -24.01 33.95 25.00
N ASN A 408 -23.03 34.61 24.38
CA ASN A 408 -21.89 35.20 25.08
C ASN A 408 -22.33 36.31 26.04
N LYS A 409 -23.32 37.14 25.67
CA LYS A 409 -23.94 38.10 26.59
C LYS A 409 -24.55 37.37 27.79
N ARG A 410 -25.34 36.32 27.59
CA ARG A 410 -25.95 35.55 28.71
C ARG A 410 -24.94 34.83 29.61
N SER A 411 -23.82 34.36 29.06
CA SER A 411 -22.74 33.72 29.84
C SER A 411 -22.01 34.73 30.72
N SER A 412 -21.68 35.91 30.17
CA SER A 412 -21.06 37.02 30.90
C SER A 412 -21.92 37.55 32.04
N TYR A 413 -23.25 37.49 31.93
CA TYR A 413 -24.17 37.87 33.02
C TYR A 413 -24.25 36.82 34.14
N ARG A 414 -23.89 35.56 33.89
CA ARG A 414 -23.92 34.47 34.88
C ARG A 414 -22.60 34.28 35.62
N SER A 415 -21.48 34.74 35.06
CA SER A 415 -20.16 34.70 35.70
C SER A 415 -19.83 35.97 36.51
N GLY A 416 -20.73 36.96 36.53
CA GLY A 416 -20.60 38.22 37.29
C GLY A 416 -21.55 38.35 38.48
N LEU A 417 -22.26 37.27 38.81
CA LEU A 417 -23.03 37.06 40.05
C LEU A 417 -22.35 35.93 40.82
#